data_AF-A0A523XT24-F1
#
_entry.id   AF-A0A523XT24-F1
#
_cell.length_a   1.000
_cell.length_b   1.000
_cell.length_c   1.000
_cell.angle_alpha   90.00
_cell.angle_beta   90.00
_cell.angle_gamma   90.00
#
_symmetry.space_group_name_H-M   'P 1'
#
loop_
_entity.id
_entity.type
_entity.pdbx_description
1 polymer ?
#
loop_
_entity_poly.entity_id
_entity_poly.type
_entity_poly.pdbx_seq_one_letter_code
_entity_poly.pdbx_strand_id
1 'polypeptide(L)' 'MGNPKKPSAYYTRIYEIVRAIPQGKVMTYGGIAALIPPPTEVDRATYFRARARWVGYAMAACSDDLPWHRVI' A
#
# COMPACT_ATOMS: atom_id res chain seq x y z
N MET A 1 1.11 20.48 -15.91
CA MET A 1 1.69 19.12 -15.83
C MET A 1 2.31 18.96 -14.45
N GLY A 2 1.62 18.28 -13.52
CA GLY A 2 2.10 18.11 -12.15
C GLY A 2 3.26 17.11 -12.10
N ASN A 3 4.40 17.54 -11.57
CA ASN A 3 5.58 16.72 -11.31
C ASN A 3 5.20 15.38 -10.63
N PRO A 4 5.55 14.19 -11.18
CA PRO A 4 5.26 12.95 -10.49
C PRO A 4 6.16 12.86 -9.26
N LYS A 5 5.61 13.23 -8.09
CA LYS A 5 6.27 12.97 -6.81
C LYS A 5 6.58 11.48 -6.78
N LYS A 6 7.87 11.13 -6.73
CA LYS A 6 8.27 9.73 -6.56
C LYS A 6 7.51 9.18 -5.34
N PRO A 7 6.83 8.02 -5.48
CA PRO A 7 6.17 7.41 -4.33
C PRO A 7 7.17 7.23 -3.20
N SER A 8 6.73 7.42 -1.96
CA SER A 8 7.57 7.10 -0.81
C SER A 8 7.99 5.63 -0.86
N ALA A 9 9.12 5.26 -0.23
CA ALA A 9 9.56 3.87 -0.19
C ALA A 9 8.47 2.91 0.31
N TYR A 10 7.62 3.39 1.24
CA TYR A 10 6.46 2.65 1.72
C TYR A 10 5.40 2.41 0.63
N TYR A 11 5.10 3.40 -0.21
CA TYR A 11 4.12 3.27 -1.31
C TYR A 11 4.65 2.34 -2.39
N THR A 12 5.93 2.47 -2.75
CA THR A 12 6.58 1.54 -3.69
C THR A 12 6.42 0.09 -3.21
N ARG A 13 6.65 -0.16 -1.91
CA ARG A 13 6.49 -1.51 -1.35
C ARG A 13 5.05 -2.01 -1.42
N ILE A 14 4.07 -1.15 -1.17
CA ILE A 14 2.66 -1.48 -1.34
C ILE A 14 2.37 -1.86 -2.79
N TYR A 15 2.85 -1.08 -3.76
CA TYR A 15 2.59 -1.31 -5.18
C TYR A 15 3.21 -2.62 -5.68
N GLU A 16 4.41 -2.98 -5.19
CA GLU A 16 5.02 -4.29 -5.46
C GLU A 16 4.14 -5.45 -4.98
N ILE A 17 3.60 -5.35 -3.77
CA ILE A 17 2.71 -6.38 -3.21
C ILE A 17 1.43 -6.48 -4.04
N VAL A 18 0.81 -5.34 -4.39
CA VAL A 18 -0.43 -5.31 -5.17
C VAL A 18 -0.23 -5.90 -6.57
N ARG A 19 0.89 -5.61 -7.23
CA ARG A 19 1.24 -6.21 -8.54
C ARG A 19 1.41 -7.74 -8.46
N ALA A 20 1.82 -8.25 -7.30
CA ALA A 20 2.00 -9.69 -7.10
C ALA A 20 0.69 -10.44 -6.80
N ILE A 21 -0.44 -9.76 -6.57
CA ILE A 21 -1.73 -10.42 -6.31
C ILE A 21 -2.18 -11.15 -7.59
N PRO A 22 -2.33 -12.48 -7.59
CA PRO A 22 -2.71 -13.23 -8.78
C PRO A 22 -4.09 -12.83 -9.32
N GLN A 23 -4.31 -13.05 -10.62
CA GLN A 23 -5.62 -12.83 -11.22
C GLN A 23 -6.68 -13.74 -10.55
N GLY A 24 -7.87 -13.19 -10.30
CA GLY A 24 -8.96 -13.91 -9.62
C GLY A 24 -8.75 -14.08 -8.11
N LYS A 25 -7.69 -13.49 -7.54
CA LYS A 25 -7.46 -13.40 -6.11
C LYS A 25 -7.50 -11.95 -5.66
N VAL A 26 -7.81 -11.77 -4.38
CA VAL A 26 -7.87 -10.46 -3.72
C VAL A 26 -7.07 -10.52 -2.42
N MET A 27 -6.63 -9.36 -1.95
CA MET A 27 -5.99 -9.20 -0.64
C MET A 27 -6.60 -8.01 0.07
N THR A 28 -6.69 -8.06 1.40
CA THR A 28 -7.25 -6.95 2.16
C THR A 28 -6.24 -5.84 2.41
N TYR A 29 -6.71 -4.60 2.62
CA TYR A 29 -5.84 -3.48 3.04
C TYR A 29 -4.97 -3.84 4.26
N GLY A 30 -5.58 -4.48 5.27
CA GLY A 30 -4.89 -4.93 6.47
C GLY A 30 -3.89 -6.05 6.20
N GLY A 31 -4.20 -6.96 5.27
CA GLY A 31 -3.31 -8.05 4.86
C GLY A 31 -2.07 -7.52 4.16
N ILE A 32 -2.22 -6.58 3.22
CA ILE A 32 -1.09 -5.90 2.57
C ILE A 32 -0.23 -5.20 3.62
N ALA A 33 -0.86 -4.44 4.52
CA ALA A 33 -0.15 -3.73 5.59
C ALA A 33 0.58 -4.66 6.57
N ALA A 34 0.12 -5.90 6.74
CA ALA A 34 0.76 -6.89 7.58
C ALA A 34 2.07 -7.45 7.00
N LEU A 35 2.28 -7.33 5.69
CA LEU A 35 3.51 -7.75 5.02
C LEU A 35 4.62 -6.68 5.08
N ILE A 36 4.33 -5.49 5.60
CA ILE A 36 5.26 -4.36 5.63
C ILE A 36 5.64 -4.08 7.08
N PRO A 37 6.95 -4.08 7.43
CA PRO A 37 7.38 -3.73 8.77
C PRO A 37 7.09 -2.25 9.08
N PRO A 38 6.85 -1.90 10.36
CA PRO A 38 6.71 -0.51 10.77
C PRO A 38 7.96 0.30 10.39
N PRO A 39 7.83 1.51 9.83
CA PRO A 39 8.96 2.42 9.64
C PRO A 39 9.63 2.75 10.97
N THR A 40 10.95 2.98 10.94
CA THR A 40 11.78 3.25 12.13
C THR A 40 11.37 4.51 12.88
N GLU A 41 10.81 5.48 12.17
CA GLU A 41 10.44 6.81 12.68
C GLU A 41 9.05 6.84 13.34
N VAL A 42 8.30 5.74 13.26
CA VAL A 42 6.89 5.68 13.67
C VAL A 42 6.74 4.75 14.85
N ASP A 43 6.09 5.22 15.92
CA ASP A 43 5.70 4.38 17.05
C ASP A 43 4.93 3.14 16.56
N ARG A 44 5.33 1.95 17.03
CA ARG A 44 4.74 0.69 16.59
C ARG A 44 3.25 0.65 16.85
N ALA A 45 2.80 1.06 18.03
CA ALA A 45 1.38 1.01 18.37
C ALA A 45 0.54 1.90 17.43
N THR A 46 1.07 3.07 17.09
CA THR A 46 0.49 4.00 16.12
C THR A 46 0.46 3.40 14.72
N TYR A 47 1.56 2.80 14.28
CA TYR A 47 1.61 2.11 12.99
C TYR A 47 0.54 1.00 12.92
N PHE A 48 0.45 0.11 13.90
CA PHE A 48 -0.50 -1.00 13.88
C PHE A 48 -1.96 -0.53 13.81
N ARG A 49 -2.30 0.62 14.41
CA ARG A 49 -3.65 1.21 14.32
C ARG A 49 -3.94 1.84 12.95
N ALA A 50 -2.93 2.39 12.28
CA ALA A 50 -3.11 3.20 11.07
C ALA A 50 -2.68 2.52 9.76
N ARG A 51 -1.93 1.42 9.82
CA ARG A 51 -1.26 0.80 8.66
C ARG A 51 -2.18 0.44 7.50
N ALA A 52 -3.39 -0.08 7.79
CA ALA A 52 -4.37 -0.41 6.75
C ALA A 52 -4.89 0.86 6.05
N ARG A 53 -5.11 1.94 6.82
CA ARG A 53 -5.50 3.25 6.26
C ARG A 53 -4.41 3.82 5.36
N TRP A 54 -3.14 3.61 5.70
CA TRP A 54 -2.02 4.06 4.86
C TRP A 54 -1.96 3.32 3.52
N VAL A 55 -2.32 2.04 3.48
CA VAL A 55 -2.51 1.30 2.23
C VAL A 55 -3.64 1.93 1.41
N GLY A 56 -4.76 2.27 2.05
CA GLY A 56 -5.86 2.99 1.40
C GLY A 56 -5.42 4.30 0.75
N TYR A 57 -4.59 5.10 1.43
CA TYR A 57 -4.01 6.31 0.84
C TYR A 57 -3.09 6.01 -0.35
N ALA A 58 -2.30 4.95 -0.29
CA ALA A 58 -1.47 4.53 -1.42
C ALA A 58 -2.31 4.09 -2.63
N MET A 59 -3.42 3.37 -2.41
CA MET A 59 -4.35 2.99 -3.47
C MET A 59 -5.09 4.20 -4.04
N ALA A 60 -5.47 5.19 -3.22
CA ALA A 60 -6.09 6.42 -3.70
C ALA A 60 -5.16 7.28 -4.56
N ALA A 61 -3.84 7.11 -4.39
CA ALA A 61 -2.81 7.84 -5.13
C ALA A 61 -2.14 7.01 -6.24
N CYS A 62 -2.57 5.76 -6.49
CA CYS A 62 -1.91 4.89 -7.45
C CYS A 62 -2.22 5.28 -8.89
N SER A 63 -1.36 4.83 -9.81
CA SER A 63 -1.59 4.93 -11.25
C SER A 63 -2.54 3.82 -11.73
N ASP A 64 -3.17 4.04 -12.89
CA ASP A 64 -4.19 3.14 -13.46
C ASP A 64 -3.63 1.78 -13.91
N ASP A 65 -2.30 1.66 -14.06
CA ASP A 65 -1.61 0.39 -14.37
C ASP A 65 -1.58 -0.58 -13.18
N LEU A 66 -1.88 -0.11 -11.97
CA LEU A 66 -1.90 -0.95 -10.78
C LEU A 66 -3.23 -1.73 -10.71
N PRO A 67 -3.23 -3.04 -10.42
CA PRO A 67 -4.45 -3.83 -10.27
C PRO A 67 -5.15 -3.55 -8.93
N TRP A 68 -5.49 -2.29 -8.66
CA TRP A 68 -6.09 -1.80 -7.41
C TRP A 68 -7.42 -2.48 -7.09
N HIS A 69 -8.17 -2.91 -8.12
CA HIS A 69 -9.42 -3.64 -7.97
C HIS A 69 -9.27 -5.00 -7.25
N ARG A 70 -8.04 -5.48 -7.04
CA ARG A 70 -7.73 -6.70 -6.26
C ARG A 70 -7.53 -6.43 -4.77
N VAL A 71 -7.73 -5.19 -4.32
CA VAL A 71 -7.59 -4.78 -2.92
C VAL A 71 -8.97 -4.45 -2.34
N ILE A 72 -9.35 -5.13 -1.24
CA ILE A 72 -10.68 -5.00 -0.61
C ILE A 72 -10.63 -4.69 0.89
#